data_AF-A0A4Y2PQP3-F1
#
_entry.id   AF-A0A4Y2PQP3-F1
#
_cell.length_a   1.000
_cell.length_b   1.000
_cell.length_c   1.000
_cell.angle_alpha   90.00
_cell.angle_beta   90.00
_cell.angle_gamma   90.00
#
_symmetry.space_group_name_H-M   'P 1'
#
loop_
_entity.id
_entity.type
_entity.pdbx_description
1 polymer ?
#
loop_
_entity_poly.entity_id
_entity_poly.type
_entity_poly.pdbx_seq_one_letter_code
_entity_poly.pdbx_strand_id
1 'polypeptide(L)'
;MWIKGHQGHCANERPNELVKSELLSNVIDTYCKNSIFQIRNEDESRIKEEWLHRWDNAQKVSRTKNISDKVDFNRIKGDFFIGQIFTGHGIFRAQQATLFGKNSKCQWEKTVGTAEHLIRGWGN
;
A
#
# COMPACT_ATOMS: atom_id res chain seq x y z
N MET A 1 -35.20 -21.36 -39.77
CA MET A 1 -34.98 -22.09 -41.04
C MET A 1 -33.50 -22.02 -41.36
N TRP A 2 -32.83 -23.16 -41.54
CA TRP A 2 -31.38 -23.21 -41.81
C TRP A 2 -31.14 -23.12 -43.32
N ILE A 3 -30.28 -22.22 -43.75
CA ILE A 3 -29.99 -21.97 -45.18
C ILE A 3 -28.56 -22.41 -45.47
N LYS A 4 -28.39 -23.25 -46.50
CA LYS A 4 -27.06 -23.74 -46.94
C LYS A 4 -26.27 -22.59 -47.57
N GLY A 5 -25.02 -22.40 -47.14
CA GLY A 5 -24.18 -21.23 -47.47
C GLY A 5 -23.76 -21.03 -48.93
N HIS A 6 -24.13 -21.92 -49.85
CA HIS A 6 -23.75 -21.84 -51.27
C HIS A 6 -24.90 -21.54 -52.24
N GLN A 7 -26.15 -21.48 -51.76
CA GLN A 7 -27.25 -20.90 -52.54
C GLN A 7 -27.31 -19.42 -52.20
N GLY A 8 -26.73 -18.57 -53.05
CA GLY A 8 -26.87 -17.12 -52.98
C GLY A 8 -28.35 -16.76 -53.02
N HIS A 9 -28.92 -16.50 -51.85
CA HIS A 9 -30.30 -16.06 -51.70
C HIS A 9 -30.26 -14.56 -51.44
N CYS A 10 -30.70 -13.75 -52.39
CA CYS A 10 -30.58 -12.29 -52.34
C CYS A 10 -31.17 -11.68 -51.06
N ALA A 11 -32.18 -12.34 -50.46
CA ALA A 11 -32.77 -11.89 -49.20
C ALA A 11 -31.88 -12.10 -47.95
N ASN A 12 -30.86 -12.95 -48.03
CA ASN A 12 -29.87 -13.15 -46.95
C ASN A 12 -28.60 -12.32 -47.17
N GLU A 13 -28.38 -11.80 -48.38
CA GLU A 13 -27.23 -10.94 -48.68
C GLU A 13 -27.33 -9.61 -47.93
N ARG A 14 -28.51 -8.98 -47.96
CA ARG A 14 -28.73 -7.67 -47.32
C ARG A 14 -28.58 -7.71 -45.79
N PRO A 15 -29.14 -8.70 -45.05
CA PRO A 15 -28.84 -8.88 -43.62
C PRO A 15 -27.36 -9.16 -43.34
N ASN A 16 -26.70 -9.95 -44.19
CA ASN A 16 -25.29 -10.29 -44.01
C ASN A 16 -24.35 -9.10 -44.29
N GLU A 17 -24.68 -8.26 -45.27
CA GLU A 17 -23.98 -7.00 -45.53
C GLU A 17 -24.15 -6.01 -44.38
N LEU A 18 -25.34 -5.93 -43.78
CA LEU A 18 -25.58 -5.11 -42.58
C LEU A 18 -24.77 -5.59 -41.38
N VAL A 19 -24.74 -6.91 -41.13
CA VAL A 19 -23.92 -7.48 -40.05
C VAL A 19 -22.43 -7.23 -40.30
N LYS A 20 -21.96 -7.37 -41.55
CA LYS A 20 -20.58 -7.07 -41.93
C LYS A 20 -20.25 -5.59 -41.79
N SER A 21 -21.15 -4.69 -42.19
CA SER A 21 -20.93 -3.24 -42.05
C SER A 21 -20.92 -2.82 -40.58
N GLU A 22 -21.76 -3.43 -39.74
CA GLU A 22 -21.77 -3.21 -38.29
C GLU A 22 -20.49 -3.75 -37.62
N LEU A 23 -20.03 -4.95 -37.99
CA LEU A 23 -18.73 -5.50 -37.56
C LEU A 23 -17.54 -4.67 -38.04
N LEU A 24 -17.57 -4.16 -39.27
CA LEU A 24 -16.52 -3.32 -39.86
C LEU A 24 -16.55 -1.89 -39.33
N SER A 25 -17.70 -1.42 -38.83
CA SER A 25 -17.85 -0.07 -38.28
C SER A 25 -17.04 0.16 -37.00
N ASN A 26 -16.46 -0.89 -36.41
CA ASN A 26 -15.41 -0.84 -35.38
C ASN A 26 -15.65 0.19 -34.27
N VAL A 27 -16.91 0.47 -33.93
CA VAL A 27 -17.26 0.98 -32.60
C VAL A 27 -17.30 -0.25 -31.69
N ILE A 28 -16.16 -0.92 -31.56
CA ILE A 28 -15.87 -1.61 -30.31
C ILE A 28 -15.75 -0.46 -29.34
N ASP A 29 -16.83 -0.20 -28.62
CA ASP A 29 -16.84 0.73 -27.51
C ASP A 29 -15.77 0.20 -26.56
N THR A 30 -14.56 0.75 -26.70
CA THR A 30 -13.36 0.34 -25.96
C THR A 30 -13.45 0.98 -24.58
N TYR A 31 -14.62 0.84 -23.97
CA TYR A 31 -14.86 1.10 -22.58
C TYR A 31 -14.26 -0.05 -21.78
N CYS A 32 -12.92 -0.12 -21.82
CA CYS A 32 -12.18 -0.92 -20.88
C CYS A 32 -12.28 -0.21 -19.53
N LYS A 33 -13.33 -0.51 -18.77
CA LYS A 33 -13.41 -0.11 -17.36
C LYS A 33 -12.08 -0.47 -16.71
N ASN A 34 -11.48 0.47 -15.96
CA ASN A 34 -10.29 0.18 -15.16
C ASN A 34 -10.50 -1.16 -14.45
N SER A 35 -9.54 -2.07 -14.61
CA SER A 35 -9.59 -3.35 -13.92
C SER A 35 -9.72 -3.10 -12.42
N ILE A 36 -10.36 -4.03 -11.71
CA ILE A 36 -10.45 -3.99 -10.24
C ILE A 36 -9.06 -3.81 -9.61
N PHE A 37 -8.02 -4.39 -10.24
CA PHE A 37 -6.64 -4.22 -9.82
C PHE A 37 -6.13 -2.78 -9.96
N GLN A 38 -6.38 -2.13 -11.10
CA GLN A 38 -6.00 -0.73 -11.32
C GLN A 38 -6.73 0.21 -10.36
N ILE A 39 -8.04 0.02 -10.16
CA ILE A 39 -8.83 0.80 -9.21
C ILE A 39 -8.26 0.64 -7.78
N ARG A 40 -7.94 -0.58 -7.37
CA ARG A 40 -7.32 -0.85 -6.06
C ARG A 40 -5.96 -0.18 -5.92
N ASN A 41 -5.12 -0.25 -6.95
CA ASN A 41 -3.80 0.38 -6.91
C ASN A 41 -3.89 1.91 -6.86
N GLU A 42 -4.83 2.50 -7.61
CA GLU A 42 -5.10 3.95 -7.57
C GLU A 42 -5.60 4.37 -6.19
N ASP A 43 -6.57 3.65 -5.62
CA ASP A 43 -7.06 3.93 -4.28
C ASP A 43 -5.99 3.73 -3.21
N GLU A 44 -5.20 2.66 -3.29
CA GLU A 44 -4.07 2.45 -2.37
C GLU A 44 -3.10 3.63 -2.45
N SER A 45 -2.69 4.03 -3.66
CA SER A 45 -1.75 5.13 -3.88
C SER A 45 -2.28 6.45 -3.30
N ARG A 46 -3.55 6.77 -3.58
CA ARG A 46 -4.23 7.95 -3.05
C ARG A 46 -4.27 7.96 -1.52
N ILE A 47 -4.59 6.81 -0.91
CA ILE A 47 -4.58 6.67 0.55
C ILE A 47 -3.15 6.89 1.10
N LYS A 48 -2.10 6.37 0.44
CA LYS A 48 -0.72 6.60 0.87
C LYS A 48 -0.37 8.08 0.84
N GLU A 49 -0.71 8.77 -0.24
CA GLU A 49 -0.44 10.20 -0.43
C GLU A 49 -1.17 11.06 0.60
N GLU A 50 -2.47 10.83 0.81
CA GLU A 50 -3.23 11.56 1.83
C GLU A 50 -2.66 11.33 3.23
N TRP A 51 -2.21 10.10 3.50
CA TRP A 51 -1.66 9.75 4.81
C TRP A 51 -0.26 10.34 5.02
N LEU A 52 0.60 10.34 4.00
CA LEU A 52 1.88 11.06 3.98
C LEU A 52 1.68 12.57 4.17
N HIS A 53 0.74 13.17 3.46
CA HIS A 53 0.45 14.59 3.60
C HIS A 53 0.00 14.93 5.03
N ARG A 54 -0.88 14.13 5.64
CA ARG A 54 -1.28 14.31 7.03
C ARG A 54 -0.10 14.09 8.00
N TRP A 55 0.73 13.10 7.72
CA TRP A 55 1.94 12.80 8.50
C TRP A 55 2.91 13.98 8.52
N ASP A 56 3.20 14.55 7.35
CA ASP A 56 4.12 15.68 7.21
C ASP A 56 3.62 16.93 7.92
N ASN A 57 2.31 17.18 7.87
CA ASN A 57 1.71 18.37 8.49
C ASN A 57 1.38 18.22 9.99
N ALA A 58 1.47 17.03 10.56
CA ALA A 58 1.06 16.81 11.94
C ALA A 58 2.16 17.25 12.95
N GLN A 59 1.82 18.25 13.78
CA GLN A 59 2.72 18.85 14.79
C GLN A 59 3.16 17.89 15.91
N LYS A 60 2.34 16.87 16.24
CA LYS A 60 2.56 15.96 17.39
C LYS A 60 3.34 14.69 17.08
N VAL A 61 3.86 14.55 15.85
CA VAL A 61 4.39 13.28 15.33
C VAL A 61 5.91 13.19 15.45
N SER A 62 6.58 14.11 16.16
CA SER A 62 8.05 14.20 16.14
C SER A 62 8.75 12.90 16.57
N ARG A 63 8.21 12.17 17.56
CA ARG A 63 8.77 10.88 17.99
C ARG A 63 8.61 9.80 16.91
N THR A 64 7.46 9.76 16.25
CA THR A 64 7.07 8.80 15.21
C THR A 64 7.85 9.05 13.92
N LYS A 65 8.03 10.33 13.54
CA LYS A 65 8.85 10.77 12.40
C LYS A 65 10.32 10.37 12.54
N ASN A 66 10.90 10.54 13.73
CA ASN A 66 12.29 10.14 13.98
C ASN A 66 12.56 8.63 13.77
N ILE A 67 11.52 7.80 13.72
CA ILE A 67 11.61 6.34 13.55
C ILE A 67 11.33 5.93 12.09
N SER A 68 10.54 6.73 11.37
CA SER A 68 10.21 6.52 9.97
C SER A 68 9.90 7.86 9.31
N ASP A 69 10.83 8.34 8.49
CA ASP A 69 10.64 9.56 7.69
C ASP A 69 9.55 9.39 6.63
N LYS A 70 9.27 8.15 6.22
CA LYS A 70 8.19 7.81 5.28
C LYS A 70 7.21 6.83 5.89
N VAL A 71 5.96 7.00 5.50
CA VAL A 71 4.88 6.05 5.73
C VAL A 71 5.09 4.82 4.85
N ASP A 72 5.21 3.64 5.48
CA ASP A 72 5.31 2.36 4.77
C ASP A 72 4.31 1.35 5.37
N PHE A 73 3.38 0.89 4.54
CA PHE A 73 2.34 -0.07 4.91
C PHE A 73 2.87 -1.49 5.11
N ASN A 74 4.02 -1.83 4.49
CA ASN A 74 4.66 -3.13 4.71
C ASN A 74 5.30 -3.23 6.10
N ARG A 75 5.59 -2.08 6.71
CA ARG A 75 6.29 -1.96 8.00
C ARG A 75 5.37 -2.12 9.21
N ILE A 76 4.05 -2.00 9.02
CA ILE A 76 3.03 -1.97 10.09
C ILE A 76 2.75 -3.36 10.70
N LYS A 77 3.21 -4.47 10.09
CA LYS A 77 3.24 -5.77 10.81
C LYS A 77 4.21 -5.79 12.01
N GLY A 78 5.01 -4.74 12.21
CA GLY A 78 5.78 -4.45 13.42
C GLY A 78 5.02 -3.70 14.53
N ASP A 79 3.70 -3.56 14.45
CA ASP A 79 2.86 -2.79 15.39
C ASP A 79 3.09 -3.12 16.87
N PHE A 80 3.46 -4.37 17.19
CA PHE A 80 3.84 -4.74 18.55
C PHE A 80 5.09 -3.99 19.02
N PHE A 81 6.18 -4.01 18.24
CA PHE A 81 7.42 -3.32 18.60
C PHE A 81 7.30 -1.80 18.50
N ILE A 82 6.52 -1.31 17.53
CA ILE A 82 6.25 0.13 17.37
C ILE A 82 5.43 0.67 18.55
N GLY A 83 4.39 -0.04 18.98
CA GLY A 83 3.62 0.31 20.17
C GLY A 83 4.46 0.30 21.45
N GLN A 84 5.38 -0.66 21.58
CA GLN A 84 6.33 -0.75 22.69
C GLN A 84 7.34 0.41 22.67
N ILE A 85 7.82 0.83 21.49
CA ILE A 85 8.67 2.02 21.32
C ILE A 85 7.91 3.29 21.70
N PHE A 86 6.65 3.46 21.28
CA PHE A 86 5.87 4.67 21.56
C PHE A 86 5.47 4.85 23.01
N THR A 87 5.01 3.77 23.62
CA THR A 87 4.70 3.77 25.05
C THR A 87 5.97 3.82 25.88
N GLY A 88 7.12 3.47 25.30
CA GLY A 88 8.34 3.19 26.02
C GLY A 88 8.27 1.87 26.79
N HIS A 89 7.15 1.14 26.79
CA HIS A 89 6.89 -0.07 27.58
C HIS A 89 7.60 -1.33 27.06
N GLY A 90 8.53 -1.16 26.12
CA GLY A 90 9.40 -2.23 25.60
C GLY A 90 10.35 -2.82 26.63
N ILE A 91 10.99 -3.93 26.26
CA ILE A 91 12.13 -4.53 26.97
C ILE A 91 13.39 -3.64 26.78
N PHE A 92 13.27 -2.34 27.10
CA PHE A 92 14.36 -1.39 27.04
C PHE A 92 15.12 -1.40 28.36
N ARG A 93 16.45 -1.38 28.30
CA ARG A 93 17.34 -1.44 29.48
C ARG A 93 17.00 -0.33 30.48
N ALA A 94 16.67 0.88 29.99
CA ALA A 94 16.27 2.00 30.82
C ALA A 94 15.01 1.72 31.67
N GLN A 95 14.00 1.12 31.06
CA GLN A 95 12.78 0.74 31.76
C GLN A 95 12.98 -0.45 32.67
N GLN A 96 13.74 -1.45 32.22
CA GLN A 96 14.06 -2.61 33.05
C GLN A 96 14.89 -2.25 34.29
N ALA A 97 15.73 -1.22 34.20
CA ALA A 97 16.43 -0.66 35.35
C ALA A 97 15.46 -0.03 36.35
N THR A 98 14.46 0.70 35.84
CA THR A 98 13.45 1.38 36.68
C THR A 98 12.50 0.39 37.34
N LEU A 99 12.03 -0.63 36.61
CA LEU A 99 11.01 -1.57 37.07
C LEU A 99 11.60 -2.79 37.82
N PHE A 100 12.80 -3.23 37.46
CA PHE A 100 13.38 -4.48 37.95
C PHE A 100 14.82 -4.32 38.49
N GLY A 101 15.34 -3.10 38.61
CA GLY A 101 16.70 -2.85 39.12
C GLY A 101 17.83 -3.39 38.24
N LYS A 102 17.55 -3.71 36.97
CA LYS A 102 18.56 -4.23 36.03
C LYS A 102 19.54 -3.15 35.58
N ASN A 103 20.64 -3.57 34.96
CA ASN A 103 21.59 -2.63 34.34
C ASN A 103 20.90 -1.83 33.21
N SER A 104 21.00 -0.50 33.29
CA SER A 104 20.41 0.44 32.34
C SER A 104 21.25 0.64 31.07
N LYS A 105 22.49 0.18 31.05
CA LYS A 105 23.41 0.33 29.91
C LYS A 105 22.98 -0.51 28.71
N CYS A 106 23.20 0.03 27.52
CA CYS A 106 23.04 -0.70 26.27
C CYS A 106 24.08 -1.84 26.17
N GLN A 107 23.84 -2.80 25.27
CA GLN A 107 24.76 -3.90 24.95
C GLN A 107 26.16 -3.45 24.53
N TRP A 108 26.29 -2.22 24.01
CA TRP A 108 27.57 -1.61 23.65
C TRP A 108 28.16 -0.76 24.79
N GLU A 109 27.54 -0.75 25.96
CA GLU A 109 27.92 -0.09 27.22
C GLU A 109 28.17 1.43 27.18
N LYS A 110 28.01 2.06 26.01
CA LYS A 110 28.32 3.48 25.80
C LYS A 110 27.29 4.44 26.41
N THR A 111 26.02 4.06 26.43
CA THR A 111 24.91 4.93 26.91
C THR A 111 23.75 4.10 27.49
N VAL A 112 22.79 4.78 28.12
CA VAL A 112 21.54 4.17 28.58
C VAL A 112 20.77 3.58 27.40
N GLY A 113 20.35 2.32 27.52
CA GLY A 113 19.59 1.60 26.48
C GLY A 113 18.13 2.02 26.45
N THR A 114 17.86 3.22 25.96
CA THR A 114 16.52 3.72 25.67
C THR A 114 16.03 3.24 24.31
N ALA A 115 14.72 3.34 24.05
CA ALA A 115 14.13 3.06 22.75
C ALA A 115 14.80 3.87 21.63
N GLU A 116 14.99 5.18 21.88
CA GLU A 116 15.63 6.09 20.94
C GLU A 116 17.09 5.71 20.64
N HIS A 117 17.85 5.29 21.66
CA HIS A 117 19.23 4.83 21.47
C HIS A 117 19.31 3.60 20.56
N LEU A 118 18.40 2.63 20.73
CA LEU A 118 18.38 1.42 19.91
C LEU A 118 17.98 1.73 18.46
N ILE A 119 17.03 2.62 18.25
CA ILE A 119 16.54 3.00 16.92
C ILE A 119 17.62 3.75 16.14
N ARG A 120 18.32 4.70 16.79
CA ARG A 120 19.42 5.45 16.17
C ARG A 120 20.68 4.59 15.97
N GLY A 121 20.91 3.60 16.84
CA GLY A 121 22.07 2.70 16.79
C GLY A 121 21.95 1.56 15.77
N TRP A 122 20.76 1.28 15.25
CA TRP A 122 20.50 0.22 14.26
C TRP A 122 20.84 0.61 12.81
N GLY A 123 21.32 1.84 12.57
CA GLY A 123 21.58 2.40 11.24
C GLY A 123 23.05 2.57 10.86
N ASN A 124 24.00 1.95 11.58
CA ASN A 124 25.43 1.92 11.21
C ASN A 124 25.90 0.50 10.92
#